data_AF-A0AAP6H2B9-F1
#
_entry.id   AF-A0AAP6H2B9-F1
#
_cell.length_a   1.000
_cell.length_b   1.000
_cell.length_c   1.000
_cell.angle_alpha   90.00
_cell.angle_beta   90.00
_cell.angle_gamma   90.00
#
_symmetry.space_group_name_H-M   'P 1'
#
loop_
_entity.id
_entity.type
_entity.pdbx_description
1 polymer ?
#
loop_
_entity_poly.entity_id
_entity_poly.type
_entity_poly.pdbx_seq_one_letter_code
_entity_poly.pdbx_strand_id
1 'polypeptide(L)'
;MNQEAGPMLTFAFEPKRTSGPDMPSQHSVEESRASNAALDKALASNGVVDRELFFRFCDAHSYQAASTVGWVEGRLRVLRGRIDQGQSLALFVPESGGPIVVDVMGQFEQWARAYFPDAELSPPGK
;
A
#
# COMPACT_ATOMS: atom_id res chain seq x y z
N MET A 1 -10.33 -65.73 48.98
CA MET A 1 -10.32 -64.57 48.07
C MET A 1 -9.71 -65.06 46.76
N ASN A 2 -10.54 -65.51 45.83
CA ASN A 2 -10.16 -66.06 44.53
C ASN A 2 -11.13 -65.52 43.45
N GLN A 3 -10.64 -65.58 42.20
CA GLN A 3 -11.34 -65.49 40.91
C GLN A 3 -11.44 -64.11 40.26
N GLU A 4 -11.34 -63.92 38.94
CA GLU A 4 -10.71 -64.57 37.76
C GLU A 4 -11.36 -63.90 36.53
N ALA A 5 -10.66 -63.85 35.38
CA ALA A 5 -11.13 -63.49 34.03
C ALA A 5 -11.59 -62.02 33.79
N GLY A 6 -11.34 -61.34 32.66
CA GLY A 6 -10.84 -61.67 31.34
C GLY A 6 -10.65 -60.37 30.52
N PRO A 7 -10.31 -60.43 29.22
CA PRO A 7 -9.59 -59.36 28.51
C PRO A 7 -10.44 -58.47 27.57
N MET A 8 -9.77 -57.46 26.99
CA MET A 8 -10.14 -56.63 25.83
C MET A 8 -11.29 -55.63 25.99
N LEU A 9 -10.92 -54.34 26.05
CA LEU A 9 -11.54 -53.37 25.15
C LEU A 9 -10.50 -52.34 24.71
N THR A 10 -10.10 -52.50 23.45
CA THR A 10 -9.50 -51.46 22.61
C THR A 10 -10.39 -50.22 22.68
N PHE A 11 -9.98 -49.23 23.48
CA PHE A 11 -10.47 -47.87 23.29
C PHE A 11 -9.59 -47.23 22.24
N ALA A 12 -10.09 -47.23 21.00
CA ALA A 12 -9.64 -46.35 19.95
C ALA A 12 -9.81 -44.91 20.43
N PHE A 13 -8.77 -44.33 21.04
CA PHE A 13 -8.70 -42.89 21.18
C PHE A 13 -8.11 -42.34 19.88
N GLU A 14 -9.04 -42.09 18.97
CA GLU A 14 -8.84 -41.32 17.76
C GLU A 14 -7.95 -40.10 18.06
N PRO A 15 -6.75 -39.98 17.47
CA PRO A 15 -5.97 -38.77 17.65
C PRO A 15 -6.80 -37.66 17.03
N LYS A 16 -7.16 -36.65 17.83
CA LYS A 16 -7.76 -35.40 17.37
C LYS A 16 -6.99 -34.91 16.13
N ARG A 17 -7.51 -35.23 14.94
CA ARG A 17 -7.16 -34.56 13.70
C ARG A 17 -7.89 -33.23 13.72
N THR A 18 -7.22 -32.26 14.30
CA THR A 18 -7.41 -30.81 14.12
C THR A 18 -6.29 -30.24 15.01
N SER A 19 -5.11 -29.97 14.47
CA SER A 19 -4.92 -28.87 13.53
C SER A 19 -3.66 -29.11 12.70
N GLY A 20 -3.80 -29.06 11.38
CA GLY A 20 -2.81 -28.43 10.54
C GLY A 20 -3.49 -27.31 9.77
N PRO A 21 -2.77 -26.35 9.19
CA PRO A 21 -1.49 -25.76 9.62
C PRO A 21 -1.78 -24.50 10.47
N ASP A 22 -0.87 -24.09 11.35
CA ASP A 22 -0.78 -22.66 11.65
C ASP A 22 -0.33 -21.99 10.35
N MET A 23 -1.30 -21.45 9.61
CA MET A 23 -1.09 -20.54 8.49
C MET A 23 -0.91 -19.16 9.10
N PRO A 24 0.32 -18.64 9.21
CA PRO A 24 0.47 -17.22 9.47
C PRO A 24 0.14 -16.46 8.18
N SER A 25 -0.68 -15.41 8.34
CA SER A 25 -0.65 -14.19 7.54
C SER A 25 -1.52 -14.11 6.28
N GLN A 26 -2.84 -14.32 6.40
CA GLN A 26 -3.79 -13.74 5.42
C GLN A 26 -4.25 -12.31 5.74
N HIS A 27 -4.02 -11.82 6.96
CA HIS A 27 -4.37 -10.43 7.34
C HIS A 27 -3.43 -9.36 6.73
N SER A 28 -2.22 -9.73 6.30
CA SER A 28 -1.21 -8.74 5.91
C SER A 28 -1.42 -8.14 4.49
N VAL A 29 -2.11 -8.85 3.60
CA VAL A 29 -2.26 -8.41 2.18
C VAL A 29 -3.56 -7.63 1.94
N GLU A 30 -4.65 -8.02 2.60
CA GLU A 30 -5.96 -7.38 2.45
C GLU A 30 -5.98 -5.99 3.11
N GLU A 31 -5.39 -5.86 4.31
CA GLU A 31 -5.25 -4.58 5.02
C GLU A 31 -4.37 -3.59 4.24
N SER A 32 -3.32 -4.11 3.58
CA SER A 32 -2.44 -3.32 2.70
C SER A 32 -3.19 -2.80 1.47
N ARG A 33 -4.08 -3.61 0.86
CA ARG A 33 -4.89 -3.20 -0.29
C ARG A 33 -5.96 -2.19 0.09
N ALA A 34 -6.67 -2.41 1.18
CA ALA A 34 -7.70 -1.49 1.68
C ALA A 34 -7.10 -0.14 2.07
N SER A 35 -5.94 -0.14 2.75
CA SER A 35 -5.21 1.10 3.09
C SER A 35 -4.73 1.84 1.85
N ASN A 36 -4.27 1.11 0.84
CA ASN A 36 -3.85 1.69 -0.44
C ASN A 36 -5.00 2.35 -1.19
N ALA A 37 -6.18 1.74 -1.22
CA ALA A 37 -7.37 2.30 -1.86
C ALA A 37 -7.92 3.53 -1.11
N ALA A 38 -7.86 3.53 0.22
CA ALA A 38 -8.26 4.69 1.03
C ALA A 38 -7.35 5.90 0.77
N LEU A 39 -6.04 5.67 0.68
CA LEU A 39 -5.07 6.71 0.34
C LEU A 39 -5.27 7.24 -1.09
N ASP A 40 -5.54 6.34 -2.03
CA ASP A 40 -5.83 6.69 -3.42
C ASP A 40 -7.07 7.58 -3.51
N LYS A 41 -8.14 7.20 -2.82
CA LYS A 41 -9.37 7.98 -2.72
C LYS A 41 -9.15 9.35 -2.06
N ALA A 42 -8.30 9.43 -1.04
CA ALA A 42 -7.93 10.70 -0.42
C ALA A 42 -7.13 11.58 -1.39
N LEU A 43 -6.18 11.03 -2.14
CA LEU A 43 -5.46 11.79 -3.16
C LEU A 43 -6.40 12.26 -4.26
N ALA A 44 -7.30 11.39 -4.73
CA ALA A 44 -8.34 11.69 -5.70
C ALA A 44 -9.39 12.71 -5.20
N SER A 45 -9.60 12.84 -3.88
CA SER A 45 -10.62 13.75 -3.29
C SER A 45 -10.03 15.09 -2.81
N ASN A 46 -8.89 15.07 -2.12
CA ASN A 46 -8.23 16.25 -1.56
C ASN A 46 -7.08 16.76 -2.45
N GLY A 47 -6.30 15.87 -3.06
CA GLY A 47 -5.21 16.25 -3.96
C GLY A 47 -4.02 16.85 -3.21
N VAL A 48 -3.97 16.56 -1.90
CA VAL A 48 -2.98 17.11 -0.98
C VAL A 48 -1.90 16.07 -0.76
N VAL A 49 -0.66 16.47 -0.99
CA VAL A 49 0.54 15.76 -0.59
C VAL A 49 1.18 16.57 0.53
N ASP A 50 0.78 16.29 1.77
CA ASP A 50 1.35 16.90 2.95
C ASP A 50 2.79 16.43 3.20
N ARG A 51 3.48 17.11 4.11
CA ARG A 51 4.85 16.78 4.52
C ARG A 51 5.05 15.31 4.87
N GLU A 52 4.14 14.72 5.67
CA GLU A 52 4.26 13.31 6.05
C GLU A 52 4.15 12.39 4.83
N LEU A 53 3.16 12.65 3.96
CA LEU A 53 2.95 11.82 2.77
C LEU A 53 4.09 11.95 1.78
N PHE A 54 4.63 13.16 1.62
CA PHE A 54 5.83 13.42 0.83
C PHE A 54 7.02 12.60 1.33
N PHE A 55 7.29 12.60 2.65
CA PHE A 55 8.38 11.79 3.18
C PHE A 55 8.14 10.29 3.02
N ARG A 56 6.89 9.82 3.15
CA ARG A 56 6.57 8.42 2.83
C ARG A 56 6.84 8.09 1.36
N PHE A 57 6.59 9.02 0.44
CA PHE A 57 6.93 8.82 -0.97
C PHE A 57 8.44 8.77 -1.17
N CYS A 58 9.20 9.69 -0.57
CA CYS A 58 10.66 9.69 -0.63
C CYS A 58 11.27 8.43 -0.03
N ASP A 59 10.76 7.97 1.12
CA ASP A 59 11.19 6.74 1.79
C ASP A 59 10.93 5.54 0.87
N ALA A 60 9.69 5.38 0.39
CA ALA A 60 9.31 4.32 -0.54
C ALA A 60 10.14 4.32 -1.84
N HIS A 61 10.44 5.49 -2.38
CA HIS A 61 11.29 5.64 -3.57
C HIS A 61 12.76 5.32 -3.27
N SER A 62 13.27 5.70 -2.10
CA SER A 62 14.66 5.46 -1.67
C SER A 62 14.98 3.98 -1.46
N TYR A 63 13.97 3.18 -1.10
CA TYR A 63 14.13 1.72 -1.02
C TYR A 63 14.43 1.06 -2.38
N GLN A 64 14.22 1.76 -3.51
CA GLN A 64 14.45 1.28 -4.88
C GLN A 64 13.86 -0.11 -5.17
N ALA A 65 12.87 -0.54 -4.41
CA ALA A 65 12.18 -1.79 -4.63
C ALA A 65 11.06 -1.57 -5.66
N ALA A 66 10.94 -2.45 -6.65
CA ALA A 66 9.92 -2.33 -7.70
C ALA A 66 8.49 -2.19 -7.14
N SER A 67 8.20 -2.83 -6.00
CA SER A 67 6.90 -2.74 -5.33
C SER A 67 6.65 -1.38 -4.66
N THR A 68 7.69 -0.69 -4.16
CA THR A 68 7.55 0.62 -3.51
C THR A 68 7.59 1.75 -4.53
N VAL A 69 8.41 1.64 -5.57
CA VAL A 69 8.39 2.57 -6.71
C VAL A 69 7.03 2.53 -7.42
N GLY A 70 6.52 1.33 -7.75
CA GLY A 70 5.19 1.18 -8.34
C GLY A 70 4.06 1.71 -7.46
N TRP A 71 4.22 1.69 -6.14
CA TRP A 71 3.27 2.29 -5.21
C TRP A 71 3.26 3.82 -5.34
N VAL A 72 4.42 4.47 -5.39
CA VAL A 72 4.56 5.93 -5.58
C VAL A 72 4.02 6.34 -6.96
N GLU A 73 4.41 5.64 -8.03
CA GLU A 73 3.95 5.90 -9.39
C GLU A 73 2.42 5.86 -9.49
N GLY A 74 1.78 4.89 -8.85
CA GLY A 74 0.32 4.80 -8.80
C GLY A 74 -0.33 6.06 -8.21
N ARG A 75 0.23 6.61 -7.12
CA ARG A 75 -0.28 7.82 -6.47
C ARG A 75 -0.03 9.06 -7.31
N LEU A 76 1.14 9.15 -7.93
CA LEU A 76 1.45 10.24 -8.85
C LEU A 76 0.51 10.24 -10.06
N ARG A 77 0.10 9.06 -10.57
CA ARG A 77 -0.93 8.97 -11.62
C ARG A 77 -2.30 9.45 -11.17
N VAL A 78 -2.70 9.19 -9.93
CA VAL A 78 -3.97 9.71 -9.39
C VAL A 78 -3.95 11.23 -9.30
N LEU A 79 -2.85 11.79 -8.80
CA LEU A 79 -2.63 13.23 -8.76
C LEU A 79 -2.63 13.85 -10.16
N ARG A 80 -1.95 13.21 -11.12
CA ARG A 80 -2.00 13.58 -12.54
C ARG A 80 -3.43 13.61 -13.07
N GLY A 81 -4.22 12.55 -12.81
CA GLY A 81 -5.61 12.45 -13.25
C GLY A 81 -6.48 13.60 -12.75
N ARG A 82 -6.20 14.13 -11.56
CA ARG A 82 -6.90 15.31 -11.05
C ARG A 82 -6.57 16.59 -11.78
N ILE A 83 -5.30 16.83 -12.08
CA ILE A 83 -4.90 17.99 -12.87
C ILE A 83 -5.47 17.90 -14.28
N ASP A 84 -5.50 16.70 -14.86
CA ASP A 84 -6.14 16.46 -16.16
C ASP A 84 -7.64 16.80 -16.15
N GLN A 85 -8.32 16.57 -15.02
CA GLN A 85 -9.70 17.00 -14.77
C GLN A 85 -9.86 18.49 -14.45
N GLY A 86 -8.78 19.28 -14.51
CA GLY A 86 -8.77 20.71 -14.19
C GLY A 86 -8.83 21.04 -12.70
N GLN A 87 -8.49 20.08 -11.84
CA GLN A 87 -8.42 20.28 -10.39
C GLN A 87 -7.00 20.62 -9.93
N SER A 88 -6.89 21.51 -8.95
CA SER A 88 -5.60 21.87 -8.35
C SER A 88 -5.16 20.84 -7.32
N LEU A 89 -3.84 20.71 -7.17
CA LEU A 89 -3.17 19.91 -6.14
C LEU A 89 -2.48 20.82 -5.13
N ALA A 90 -2.31 20.36 -3.90
CA ALA A 90 -1.45 21.00 -2.91
C ALA A 90 -0.25 20.08 -2.65
N LEU A 91 0.93 20.46 -3.14
CA LEU A 91 2.13 19.63 -3.10
C LEU A 91 3.13 20.20 -2.10
N PHE A 92 3.57 19.42 -1.13
CA PHE A 92 4.63 19.84 -0.22
C PHE A 92 5.96 20.01 -0.98
N VAL A 93 6.60 21.15 -0.77
CA VAL A 93 7.94 21.45 -1.28
C VAL A 93 8.84 21.75 -0.08
N PRO A 94 9.84 20.90 0.22
CA PRO A 94 10.76 21.13 1.34
C PRO A 94 11.51 22.46 1.23
N GLU A 95 11.86 22.89 0.01
CA GLU A 95 12.55 24.16 -0.25
C GLU A 95 11.70 25.40 0.08
N SER A 96 10.40 25.34 -0.20
CA SER A 96 9.44 26.42 0.11
C SER A 96 8.98 26.39 1.57
N GLY A 97 9.28 25.32 2.31
CA GLY A 97 8.84 25.13 3.70
C GLY A 97 7.34 24.87 3.88
N GLY A 98 6.59 24.66 2.79
CA GLY A 98 5.13 24.52 2.83
C GLY A 98 4.53 23.96 1.54
N PRO A 99 3.21 23.67 1.53
CA PRO A 99 2.52 23.21 0.34
C PRO A 99 2.38 24.34 -0.69
N ILE A 100 2.71 24.04 -1.95
CA ILE A 100 2.41 24.90 -3.09
C ILE A 100 1.14 24.39 -3.77
N VAL A 101 0.34 25.30 -4.30
CA VAL A 101 -0.83 24.92 -5.13
C VAL A 101 -0.37 24.80 -6.57
N VAL A 102 -0.70 23.67 -7.19
CA VAL A 102 -0.35 23.35 -8.57
C VAL A 102 -1.62 22.98 -9.33
N ASP A 103 -1.99 23.80 -10.31
CA ASP A 103 -3.14 23.59 -11.18
C ASP A 103 -2.75 23.24 -12.63
N VAL A 104 -1.46 23.31 -12.96
CA VAL A 104 -0.96 23.09 -14.32
C VAL A 104 -0.13 21.81 -14.37
N MET A 105 -0.39 20.97 -15.39
CA MET A 105 0.31 19.69 -15.59
C MET A 105 1.83 19.85 -15.61
N GLY A 106 2.34 20.83 -16.35
CA GLY A 106 3.79 21.07 -16.43
C GLY A 106 4.45 21.45 -15.09
N GLN A 107 3.72 22.09 -14.17
CA GLN A 107 4.24 22.38 -12.83
C GLN A 107 4.29 21.11 -11.97
N PHE A 108 3.28 20.24 -12.09
CA PHE A 108 3.25 18.96 -11.40
C PHE A 108 4.33 18.00 -11.93
N GLU A 109 4.52 17.92 -13.25
CA GLU A 109 5.58 17.10 -13.85
C GLU A 109 6.98 17.57 -13.44
N GLN A 110 7.20 18.89 -13.35
CA GLN A 110 8.46 19.44 -12.84
C GLN A 110 8.69 19.06 -11.39
N TRP A 111 7.68 19.21 -10.52
CA TRP A 111 7.77 18.78 -9.13
C TRP A 111 8.06 17.28 -9.02
N ALA A 112 7.32 16.45 -9.75
CA ALA A 112 7.50 15.01 -9.71
C ALA A 112 8.88 14.58 -10.22
N ARG A 113 9.40 15.18 -11.29
CA ARG A 113 10.76 14.91 -11.78
C ARG A 113 11.85 15.40 -10.84
N ALA A 114 11.61 16.48 -10.09
CA ALA A 114 12.57 17.01 -9.14
C ALA A 114 12.78 16.07 -7.94
N TYR A 115 11.71 15.41 -7.47
CA TYR A 115 11.75 14.57 -6.26
C TYR A 115 11.74 13.07 -6.55
N PHE A 116 11.20 12.66 -7.70
CA PHE A 116 11.01 11.26 -8.11
C PHE A 116 11.42 11.09 -9.60
N PRO A 117 12.71 11.26 -9.93
CA PRO A 117 13.18 11.25 -11.33
C PRO A 117 12.97 9.92 -12.04
N ASP A 118 12.96 8.81 -11.29
CA ASP A 118 12.75 7.45 -11.81
C ASP A 118 11.27 7.04 -11.87
N ALA A 119 10.34 7.85 -11.36
CA ALA A 119 8.92 7.51 -11.35
C ALA A 119 8.26 7.77 -12.72
N GLU A 120 7.62 6.74 -13.27
CA GLU A 120 6.86 6.83 -14.50
C GLU A 120 5.47 7.45 -14.26
N LEU A 121 5.37 8.72 -14.66
CA LEU A 121 4.14 9.50 -14.62
C LEU A 121 3.21 9.20 -15.81
N SER A 122 3.68 8.47 -16.81
CA SER A 122 2.92 8.16 -18.03
C SER A 122 1.65 7.38 -17.69
N PRO A 123 0.54 7.62 -18.42
CA PRO A 123 -0.58 6.68 -18.36
C PRO A 123 -0.08 5.33 -18.92
N PRO A 124 -0.56 4.19 -18.39
CA PRO A 124 -0.20 2.90 -18.96
C PRO A 124 -0.53 2.93 -20.46
N GLY A 125 0.48 2.66 -21.28
CA GLY A 125 0.36 2.60 -22.73
C GLY A 125 -0.83 1.71 -23.11
N LYS A 126 -1.66 2.26 -23.98
CA LYS A 126 -2.89 1.66 -24.51
C LYS A 126 -2.63 0.32 -25.20
#